data_AF-A0A351Z2L6-F1
#
_entry.id   AF-A0A351Z2L6-F1
#
_cell.length_a   1.000
_cell.length_b   1.000
_cell.length_c   1.000
_cell.angle_alpha   90.00
_cell.angle_beta   90.00
_cell.angle_gamma   90.00
#
_symmetry.space_group_name_H-M   'P 1'
#
loop_
_entity.id
_entity.type
_entity.pdbx_description
1 polymer ?
#
loop_
_entity_poly.entity_id
_entity_poly.type
_entity_poly.pdbx_seq_one_letter_code
_entity_poly.pdbx_strand_id
1 'polypeptide(L)' 'MPVKTSDEPRFLVIGNISEKYWSGVITYRSEKIRIISMRRSRKEEVELYESS' A
#
# COMPACT_ATOMS: atom_id res chain seq x y z
N MET A 1 -7.64 15.63 -20.44
CA MET A 1 -8.77 15.76 -19.49
C MET A 1 -8.24 15.37 -18.11
N PRO A 2 -8.18 16.25 -17.10
CA PRO A 2 -7.66 15.85 -15.80
C PRO A 2 -8.73 15.01 -15.12
N VAL A 3 -8.41 13.74 -14.88
CA VAL A 3 -9.23 12.88 -14.03
C VAL A 3 -9.21 13.50 -12.64
N LYS A 4 -10.38 13.94 -12.16
CA LYS A 4 -10.56 14.39 -10.78
C LYS A 4 -10.22 13.22 -9.88
N THR A 5 -8.99 13.15 -9.40
CA THR A 5 -8.57 12.25 -8.34
C THR A 5 -9.22 12.78 -7.07
N SER A 6 -10.49 12.41 -6.86
CA SER A 6 -11.15 12.58 -5.59
C SER A 6 -10.21 12.06 -4.50
N ASP A 7 -9.99 12.94 -3.54
CA ASP A 7 -8.99 13.00 -2.49
C ASP A 7 -9.17 11.87 -1.47
N GLU A 8 -9.19 10.62 -1.92
CA GLU A 8 -9.08 9.47 -1.04
C GLU A 8 -7.58 9.16 -0.90
N PRO A 9 -6.94 9.59 0.21
CA PRO A 9 -5.53 9.33 0.40
C PRO A 9 -5.31 7.82 0.39
N ARG A 10 -4.53 7.37 -0.59
CA ARG A 10 -4.10 5.99 -0.72
C ARG A 10 -2.76 5.89 -0.02
N PHE A 11 -2.67 4.98 0.93
CA PHE A 11 -1.46 4.73 1.68
C PHE A 11 -0.87 3.41 1.22
N LEU A 12 0.42 3.42 0.88
CA LEU A 12 1.20 2.21 0.77
C LEU A 12 1.65 1.83 2.19
N VAL A 13 1.35 0.61 2.59
CA VAL A 13 1.78 0.04 3.86
C VAL A 13 2.62 -1.19 3.59
N ILE A 14 3.76 -1.29 4.27
CA ILE A 14 4.59 -2.50 4.25
C ILE A 14 4.45 -3.14 5.62
N GLY A 15 3.95 -4.36 5.66
CA GLY A 15 3.74 -5.13 6.88
C GLY A 15 4.51 -6.44 6.84
N ASN A 16 5.05 -6.87 7.97
CA ASN A 16 5.57 -8.22 8.11
C ASN A 16 4.47 -9.11 8.70
N ILE A 17 4.07 -10.14 7.96
CA ILE A 17 3.12 -11.16 8.43
C ILE A 17 3.79 -12.52 8.23
N SER A 18 3.95 -13.27 9.33
CA SER A 18 4.57 -14.61 9.30
C SER A 18 5.97 -14.61 8.66
N GLU A 19 6.83 -13.69 9.09
CA GLU A 19 8.22 -13.51 8.62
C GLU A 19 8.35 -13.11 7.13
N LYS A 20 7.23 -12.79 6.48
CA LYS A 20 7.19 -12.37 5.08
C LYS A 20 6.72 -10.94 4.99
N TYR A 21 7.38 -10.16 4.14
CA TYR A 21 6.98 -8.79 3.84
C TYR A 21 5.83 -8.77 2.84
N TRP A 22 4.87 -7.90 3.12
CA TRP A 22 3.68 -7.68 2.33
C TRP A 22 3.55 -6.18 2.07
N SER A 23 3.31 -5.83 0.81
CA SER A 23 3.00 -4.48 0.40
C SER A 23 1.50 -4.40 0.15
N GLY A 24 0.83 -3.58 0.94
CA GLY A 24 -0.59 -3.30 0.85
C GLY A 24 -0.85 -1.87 0.42
N VAL A 25 -1.92 -1.66 -0.34
CA VAL A 25 -2.50 -0.33 -0.56
C VAL A 25 -3.79 -0.27 0.23
N ILE A 26 -3.87 0.69 1.15
CA ILE A 26 -5.06 0.95 1.95
C ILE A 26 -5.62 2.34 1.64
N THR A 27 -6.90 2.50 1.93
CA THR A 27 -7.54 3.81 1.97
C THR A 27 -8.36 3.93 3.24
N TYR A 28 -8.41 5.14 3.79
CA TYR A 28 -9.26 5.46 4.93
C TYR A 28 -10.53 6.10 4.41
N ARG A 29 -11.67 5.46 4.65
CA ARG A 29 -12.98 6.06 4.44
C ARG A 29 -13.59 6.36 5.78
N SER A 30 -13.51 7.63 6.19
CA SER A 30 -13.98 8.08 7.50
C SER A 30 -13.31 7.24 8.60
N GLU A 31 -14.05 6.36 9.27
CA GLU A 31 -13.54 5.52 10.37
C GLU A 31 -13.18 4.08 9.96
N LYS A 32 -13.27 3.73 8.67
CA LYS A 32 -13.00 2.38 8.18
C LYS A 32 -11.76 2.31 7.30
N ILE A 33 -10.90 1.34 7.61
CA ILE A 33 -9.75 0.98 6.80
C ILE A 33 -10.22 0.00 5.73
N ARG A 34 -10.07 0.37 4.46
CA ARG A 34 -10.30 -0.54 3.33
C ARG A 34 -8.97 -0.94 2.73
N ILE A 35 -8.68 -2.23 2.78
CA ILE A 35 -7.56 -2.82 2.05
C ILE A 35 -8.01 -2.94 0.59
N ILE A 36 -7.32 -2.24 -0.31
CA ILE A 36 -7.64 -2.27 -1.75
C ILE A 36 -6.92 -3.46 -2.41
N SER A 37 -5.64 -3.62 -2.07
CA SER A 37 -4.80 -4.70 -2.58
C SER A 37 -3.74 -5.00 -1.55
N MET A 38 -3.47 -6.28 -1.32
CA MET A 38 -2.34 -6.74 -0.52
C MET A 38 -1.62 -7.82 -1.31
N ARG A 39 -0.37 -7.56 -1.67
CA ARG A 39 0.46 -8.47 -2.43
C ARG A 39 1.68 -8.86 -1.62
N ARG A 40 2.14 -10.09 -1.83
CA ARG A 40 3.42 -10.53 -1.26
C ARG A 40 4.51 -9.71 -1.93
N SER A 41 5.27 -8.94 -1.14
CA SER A 41 6.39 -8.18 -1.70
C SER A 41 7.40 -9.20 -2.20
N ARG A 42 7.67 -9.17 -3.51
CA ARG A 42 8.88 -9.82 -4.03
C ARG A 42 10.06 -8.98 -3.53
N LYS A 43 11.17 -9.61 -3.15
CA LYS A 43 12.36 -8.92 -2.58
C LYS A 43 12.74 -7.64 -3.33
N GLU A 44 12.58 -7.67 -4.65
CA GLU A 44 12.87 -6.60 -5.61
C GLU A 44 12.08 -5.29 -5.37
N GLU A 45 10.82 -5.35 -4.90
CA GLU A 45 10.04 -4.13 -4.59
C GLU A 45 10.44 -3.50 -3.24
N VAL A 46 10.87 -4.33 -2.27
CA VAL A 46 11.32 -3.83 -0.96
C VAL A 46 12.65 -3.09 -1.12
N GLU A 47 13.58 -3.64 -1.89
CA GLU A 47 14.86 -2.98 -2.20
C GLU A 47 14.67 -1.62 -2.88
N LEU A 48 13.72 -1.50 -3.81
CA LEU A 48 13.47 -0.22 -4.50
C LEU A 48 12.88 0.85 -3.58
N TYR A 49 12.12 0.46 -2.54
CA TYR A 49 11.52 1.39 -1.58
C TYR A 49 12.43 1.69 -0.36
N GLU A 50 13.29 0.77 0.04
CA GLU A 50 14.27 0.97 1.14
C GLU A 50 15.53 1.71 0.67
N SER A 51 15.74 1.90 -0.64
CA SER A 51 16.92 2.56 -1.20
C SER A 51 16.75 4.05 -1.50
N SER A 52 15.74 4.73 -0.95
CA SER A 52 15.50 6.18 -1.10
C SER A 52 15.40 6.92 0.23
#